data_AF-A0A3D0X3S2-F1
#
_entry.id   AF-A0A3D0X3S2-F1
#
_cell.length_a   1.000
_cell.length_b   1.000
_cell.length_c   1.000
_cell.angle_alpha   90.00
_cell.angle_beta   90.00
_cell.angle_gamma   90.00
#
_symmetry.space_group_name_H-M   'P 1'
#
loop_
_entity.id
_entity.type
_entity.pdbx_description
1 polymer ?
#
loop_
_entity_poly.entity_id
_entity_poly.type
_entity_poly.pdbx_seq_one_letter_code
_entity_poly.pdbx_strand_id
1 'polypeptide(L)'
;MKRRDFLKAGAFGALAMLGIGKIWDNKAYAAPAGEVKLPSGRKIDIHAHAMLPAYIDGLKKLGIDPMAEEGFPLPQWSAAAHLAFMADAGIDYTILSLATPHIYNGDEQLTCEIARQINVETAD
;
A
#
# COMPACT_ATOMS: atom_id res chain seq x y z
N MET A 1 -28.28 -7.40 18.52
CA MET A 1 -27.97 -5.96 18.37
C MET A 1 -27.70 -5.67 16.89
N LYS A 2 -28.35 -4.65 16.31
CA LYS A 2 -28.25 -4.34 14.87
C LYS A 2 -27.21 -3.22 14.64
N ARG A 3 -26.37 -3.35 13.61
CA ARG A 3 -25.27 -2.44 13.24
C ARG A 3 -25.64 -0.95 13.07
N ARG A 4 -26.92 -0.58 13.09
CA ARG A 4 -27.41 0.79 12.92
C ARG A 4 -27.39 1.64 14.19
N ASP A 5 -27.24 1.03 15.36
CA ASP A 5 -27.31 1.74 16.64
C ASP A 5 -25.96 2.37 17.06
N PHE A 6 -24.87 2.03 16.36
CA PHE A 6 -23.52 2.55 16.64
C PHE A 6 -23.26 3.94 16.04
N LEU A 7 -24.00 4.31 14.98
CA LEU A 7 -23.82 5.60 14.28
C LEU A 7 -24.50 6.78 14.99
N LYS A 8 -25.31 6.55 16.02
CA LYS A 8 -25.93 7.62 16.82
C LYS A 8 -25.07 8.12 17.99
N ALA A 9 -23.92 7.48 18.25
CA ALA A 9 -22.94 7.94 19.24
C ALA A 9 -21.77 8.74 18.63
N GLY A 10 -21.62 8.76 17.30
CA GLY A 10 -20.52 9.47 16.61
C GLY A 10 -20.85 10.89 16.12
N ALA A 11 -22.12 11.32 16.21
CA ALA A 11 -22.58 12.59 15.67
C ALA A 11 -22.36 13.81 16.59
N PHE A 12 -21.70 13.63 17.75
CA PHE A 12 -21.29 14.73 18.63
C PHE A 12 -19.82 15.16 18.45
N GLY A 13 -19.08 14.56 17.52
CA GLY A 13 -17.67 14.92 17.24
C GLY A 13 -17.47 16.00 16.17
N ALA A 14 -18.53 16.45 15.49
CA ALA A 14 -18.42 17.34 14.33
C ALA A 14 -18.58 18.84 14.64
N LEU A 15 -18.82 19.24 15.89
CA LEU A 15 -19.00 20.66 16.28
C LEU A 15 -17.85 21.23 17.11
N ALA A 16 -16.72 20.53 17.24
CA ALA A 16 -15.52 21.04 17.91
C ALA A 16 -14.42 21.53 16.94
N MET A 17 -14.71 21.61 15.62
CA MET A 17 -13.74 21.96 14.58
C MET A 17 -13.94 23.34 13.95
N LEU A 18 -14.56 24.27 14.68
CA LEU A 18 -14.70 25.68 14.25
C LEU A 18 -14.02 26.69 15.21
N GLY A 19 -13.09 26.20 16.05
CA GLY A 19 -12.36 27.02 17.03
C GLY A 19 -10.83 26.88 17.03
N ILE A 20 -10.25 26.14 16.08
CA ILE A 20 -8.83 25.75 16.11
C ILE A 20 -8.06 26.26 14.87
N GLY A 21 -8.35 27.48 14.43
CA GLY A 21 -7.68 28.15 13.29
C GLY A 21 -6.20 28.51 13.52
N LYS A 22 -5.49 27.82 14.42
CA LYS A 22 -4.07 28.03 14.76
C LYS A 22 -3.28 26.74 15.08
N ILE A 23 -3.78 25.54 14.74
CA ILE A 23 -3.04 24.27 14.97
C ILE A 23 -2.86 23.47 13.67
N TRP A 24 -2.72 24.16 12.53
CA TRP A 24 -1.96 23.62 11.40
C TRP A 24 -0.62 24.36 11.37
N ASP A 25 0.18 24.14 12.41
CA ASP A 25 1.61 24.42 12.34
C ASP A 25 2.17 23.33 11.45
N ASN A 26 2.50 23.68 10.21
CA ASN A 26 3.03 22.80 9.18
C ASN A 26 4.50 22.45 9.50
N LYS A 27 4.78 22.07 10.75
CA LYS A 27 6.00 21.35 11.09
C LYS A 27 5.78 19.92 10.64
N ALA A 28 6.10 19.68 9.38
CA ALA A 28 6.68 18.39 9.04
C ALA A 28 7.66 18.06 10.16
N TYR A 29 7.51 16.91 10.79
CA TYR A 29 8.57 16.32 11.59
C TYR A 29 9.69 15.91 10.62
N ALA A 30 10.27 16.89 9.92
CA ALA A 30 11.60 16.78 9.42
C ALA A 30 12.45 16.69 10.69
N ALA A 31 12.83 15.46 11.04
CA ALA A 31 14.04 15.27 11.82
C ALA A 31 15.09 16.20 11.20
N PRO A 32 15.84 16.98 12.01
CA PRO A 32 16.86 17.85 11.44
C PRO A 32 17.70 17.01 10.49
N ALA A 33 17.89 17.52 9.27
CA ALA A 33 18.77 16.92 8.27
C ALA A 33 20.24 17.02 8.74
N GLY A 34 20.52 16.43 9.90
CA GLY A 34 21.84 15.91 10.21
C GLY A 34 22.03 14.64 9.41
N GLU A 35 23.27 14.31 9.14
CA GLU A 35 23.64 13.07 8.49
C GLU A 35 23.10 11.89 9.34
N VAL A 36 22.00 11.28 8.91
CA VAL A 36 21.48 10.06 9.54
C VAL A 36 22.47 8.96 9.20
N LYS A 37 23.38 8.67 10.12
CA LYS A 37 24.34 7.58 9.98
C LYS A 37 23.60 6.26 10.17
N LEU A 38 23.07 5.73 9.07
CA LEU A 38 22.45 4.41 9.05
C LEU A 38 23.48 3.33 9.46
N PRO A 39 23.02 2.20 10.03
CA PRO A 39 23.88 1.07 10.34
C PRO A 39 24.71 0.65 9.12
N SER A 40 26.00 0.36 9.33
CA SER A 40 26.86 -0.19 8.29
C SER A 40 26.47 -1.63 7.98
N GLY A 41 26.42 -1.99 6.70
CA GLY A 41 26.11 -3.34 6.24
C GLY A 41 25.15 -3.33 5.07
N ARG A 42 24.72 -4.53 4.66
CA ARG A 42 23.68 -4.70 3.64
C ARG A 42 22.31 -4.29 4.21
N LYS A 43 21.55 -3.51 3.46
CA LYS A 43 20.18 -3.11 3.78
C LYS A 43 19.21 -3.96 2.96
N ILE A 44 18.26 -4.58 3.65
CA ILE A 44 17.23 -5.43 3.05
C ILE A 44 15.88 -4.77 3.31
N ASP A 45 15.18 -4.40 2.25
CA ASP A 45 13.79 -4.02 2.30
C ASP A 45 12.92 -5.28 2.31
N ILE A 46 12.13 -5.45 3.36
CA ILE A 46 11.24 -6.59 3.55
C ILE A 46 9.77 -6.24 3.31
N HIS A 47 9.48 -4.99 2.94
CA HIS A 47 8.12 -4.50 2.75
C HIS A 47 8.06 -3.63 1.50
N ALA A 48 8.07 -4.31 0.36
CA ALA A 48 7.79 -3.70 -0.93
C ALA A 48 6.78 -4.53 -1.72
N HIS A 49 6.11 -3.86 -2.65
CA HIS A 49 5.14 -4.47 -3.54
C HIS A 49 5.51 -4.21 -5.00
N ALA A 50 5.21 -5.16 -5.86
CA ALA A 50 5.29 -5.01 -7.30
C ALA A 50 3.87 -4.96 -7.90
N MET A 51 3.63 -4.01 -8.81
CA MET A 51 2.36 -3.91 -9.54
C MET A 51 2.51 -4.55 -10.91
N LEU A 52 2.61 -5.88 -10.92
CA LEU A 52 2.83 -6.68 -12.12
C LEU A 52 1.52 -6.91 -12.91
N PRO A 53 1.60 -7.10 -14.23
CA PRO A 53 0.43 -7.36 -15.08
C PRO A 53 -0.51 -8.46 -14.59
N ALA A 54 0.00 -9.62 -14.14
CA ALA A 54 -0.85 -10.71 -13.66
C ALA A 54 -1.68 -10.32 -12.45
N TYR A 55 -1.16 -9.44 -11.58
CA TYR A 55 -1.93 -8.91 -10.46
C TYR A 55 -3.02 -7.94 -10.92
N ILE A 56 -2.65 -6.96 -11.74
CA ILE A 56 -3.58 -5.93 -12.24
C ILE A 56 -4.71 -6.57 -13.06
N ASP A 57 -4.39 -7.52 -13.93
CA ASP A 57 -5.38 -8.22 -14.74
C ASP A 57 -6.15 -9.27 -13.94
N GLY A 58 -5.51 -9.88 -12.92
CA GLY A 58 -6.15 -10.75 -11.96
C GLY A 58 -7.29 -10.05 -11.21
N LEU A 59 -7.04 -8.85 -10.69
CA LEU A 59 -8.06 -8.02 -10.03
C LEU A 59 -9.26 -7.76 -10.96
N LYS A 60 -9.01 -7.42 -12.23
CA LYS A 60 -10.07 -7.23 -13.24
C LYS A 60 -10.89 -8.50 -13.47
N LYS A 61 -10.23 -9.66 -13.61
CA LYS A 61 -10.91 -10.96 -13.81
C LYS A 61 -11.78 -11.35 -12.61
N LEU A 62 -11.31 -11.02 -11.40
CA LEU A 62 -12.05 -11.25 -10.16
C LEU A 62 -13.13 -10.20 -9.88
N GLY A 63 -13.25 -9.16 -10.72
CA GLY A 63 -14.19 -8.07 -10.50
C GLY A 63 -13.89 -7.25 -9.25
N ILE A 64 -12.63 -7.22 -8.80
CA ILE A 64 -12.19 -6.42 -7.66
C ILE A 64 -11.77 -5.05 -8.20
N ASP A 65 -12.45 -3.99 -7.74
CA ASP A 65 -12.12 -2.61 -8.07
C ASP A 65 -11.15 -2.03 -7.01
N PRO A 66 -9.88 -1.79 -7.36
CA PRO A 66 -8.90 -1.26 -6.41
C PRO A 66 -9.26 0.12 -5.88
N MET A 67 -9.93 0.95 -6.69
CA MET A 67 -10.34 2.29 -6.26
C MET A 67 -11.43 2.18 -5.18
N ALA A 68 -12.34 1.23 -5.30
CA ALA A 68 -13.40 1.01 -4.34
C ALA A 68 -12.88 0.43 -3.01
N GLU A 69 -11.90 -0.48 -3.07
CA GLU A 69 -11.33 -1.13 -1.88
C GLU A 69 -10.33 -0.24 -1.13
N GLU A 70 -9.41 0.42 -1.84
CA GLU A 70 -8.29 1.14 -1.22
C GLU A 70 -8.50 2.67 -1.17
N GLY A 71 -9.41 3.21 -2.00
CA GLY A 71 -9.70 4.65 -2.07
C GLY A 71 -8.67 5.49 -2.82
N PHE A 72 -7.68 4.86 -3.45
CA PHE A 72 -6.66 5.50 -4.30
C PHE A 72 -6.30 4.60 -5.49
N PRO A 73 -5.80 5.16 -6.60
CA PRO A 73 -5.45 4.34 -7.78
C PRO A 73 -4.22 3.48 -7.49
N LEU A 74 -4.13 2.32 -8.15
CA LEU A 74 -2.91 1.52 -8.12
C LEU A 74 -1.73 2.35 -8.64
N PRO A 75 -0.57 2.31 -7.96
CA PRO A 75 0.59 3.06 -8.39
C PRO A 75 1.18 2.46 -9.67
N GLN A 76 1.80 3.31 -10.49
CA GLN A 76 2.64 2.82 -11.58
C GLN A 76 3.89 2.16 -10.98
N TRP A 77 4.31 1.05 -11.59
CA TRP A 77 5.49 0.32 -11.15
C TRP A 77 6.25 -0.21 -12.37
N SER A 78 7.57 -0.24 -12.27
CA SER A 78 8.43 -1.00 -13.17
C SER A 78 9.66 -1.46 -12.39
N ALA A 79 10.24 -2.60 -12.76
CA ALA A 79 11.48 -3.09 -12.17
C ALA A 79 12.60 -2.04 -12.25
N ALA A 80 12.70 -1.33 -13.38
CA ALA A 80 13.70 -0.28 -13.57
C ALA A 80 13.53 0.89 -12.59
N ALA A 81 12.30 1.37 -12.38
CA ALA A 81 12.02 2.43 -11.42
C ALA A 81 12.27 1.97 -9.98
N HIS A 82 11.93 0.72 -9.65
CA HIS A 82 12.18 0.14 -8.33
C HIS A 82 13.69 0.01 -8.05
N LEU A 83 14.48 -0.44 -9.03
CA LEU A 83 15.94 -0.52 -8.92
C LEU A 83 16.60 0.86 -8.79
N ALA A 84 16.10 1.87 -9.50
CA ALA A 84 16.56 3.25 -9.35
C ALA A 84 16.29 3.77 -7.92
N PHE A 85 15.09 3.52 -7.40
CA PHE A 85 14.76 3.84 -6.01
C PHE A 85 15.67 3.12 -5.01
N MET A 86 15.94 1.82 -5.21
CA MET A 86 16.86 1.07 -4.35
C MET A 86 18.26 1.68 -4.35
N ALA A 87 18.77 2.11 -5.51
CA ALA A 87 20.07 2.78 -5.61
C ALA A 87 20.11 4.10 -4.84
N ASP A 88 19.08 4.94 -5.00
CA ASP A 88 18.97 6.24 -4.32
C ASP A 88 18.80 6.09 -2.80
N ALA A 89 18.06 5.08 -2.36
CA ALA A 89 17.84 4.77 -0.94
C ALA A 89 19.01 3.96 -0.31
N GLY A 90 19.95 3.47 -1.13
CA GLY A 90 21.02 2.57 -0.73
C GLY A 90 20.49 1.27 -0.11
N ILE A 91 19.51 0.65 -0.77
CA ILE A 91 18.93 -0.67 -0.45
C ILE A 91 19.63 -1.71 -1.33
N ASP A 92 20.17 -2.76 -0.71
CA ASP A 92 20.91 -3.81 -1.43
C ASP A 92 19.99 -4.92 -1.97
N TYR A 93 18.92 -5.23 -1.22
CA TYR A 93 17.96 -6.28 -1.60
C TYR A 93 16.54 -5.87 -1.21
N THR A 94 15.58 -6.33 -2.00
CA THR A 94 14.16 -6.19 -1.71
C THR A 94 13.49 -7.55 -1.78
N ILE A 95 12.66 -7.86 -0.78
CA ILE A 95 11.73 -9.00 -0.82
C ILE A 95 10.38 -8.45 -1.26
N LEU A 96 9.98 -8.77 -2.50
CA LEU A 96 8.70 -8.35 -3.05
C LEU A 96 7.57 -9.20 -2.49
N SER A 97 6.43 -8.55 -2.23
CA SER A 97 5.21 -9.18 -1.74
C SER A 97 4.00 -8.71 -2.55
N LEU A 98 2.92 -9.49 -2.51
CA LEU A 98 1.65 -9.12 -3.12
C LEU A 98 1.13 -7.80 -2.53
N ALA A 99 0.62 -6.93 -3.40
CA ALA A 99 0.02 -5.66 -2.99
C ALA A 99 -1.40 -5.83 -2.43
N THR A 100 -1.95 -4.75 -1.86
CA THR A 100 -3.39 -4.59 -1.63
C THR A 100 -4.07 -3.95 -2.84
N PRO A 101 -5.35 -4.28 -3.13
CA PRO A 101 -6.25 -5.17 -2.38
C PRO A 101 -5.96 -6.68 -2.54
N HIS A 102 -6.44 -7.47 -1.58
CA HIS A 102 -6.34 -8.94 -1.64
C HIS A 102 -7.21 -9.51 -2.76
N ILE A 103 -6.74 -10.60 -3.41
CA ILE A 103 -7.36 -11.18 -4.61
C ILE A 103 -8.53 -12.14 -4.36
N TYR A 104 -9.01 -12.28 -3.13
CA TYR A 104 -10.09 -13.24 -2.84
C TYR A 104 -11.45 -12.55 -2.87
N ASN A 105 -12.31 -12.97 -3.78
CA ASN A 105 -13.67 -12.44 -3.97
C ASN A 105 -14.79 -13.48 -3.65
N GLY A 106 -14.43 -14.68 -3.20
CA GLY A 106 -15.36 -15.79 -3.00
C GLY A 106 -15.34 -16.87 -4.09
N ASP A 107 -14.70 -16.64 -5.23
CA ASP A 107 -14.40 -17.67 -6.24
C ASP A 107 -13.04 -18.31 -5.95
N GLU A 108 -13.05 -19.41 -5.19
CA GLU A 108 -11.84 -20.10 -4.76
C GLU A 108 -11.00 -20.62 -5.94
N GLN A 109 -11.66 -21.18 -6.97
CA GLN A 109 -10.96 -21.78 -8.10
C GLN A 109 -10.23 -20.72 -8.91
N LEU A 110 -10.93 -19.63 -9.27
CA LEU A 110 -10.33 -18.52 -10.02
C LEU A 110 -9.25 -17.81 -9.19
N THR A 111 -9.47 -17.62 -7.87
CA THR A 111 -8.48 -17.02 -6.97
C THR A 111 -7.19 -17.84 -6.95
N CYS A 112 -7.27 -19.17 -6.85
CA CYS A 112 -6.09 -20.04 -6.85
C CYS A 112 -5.32 -19.96 -8.17
N GLU A 113 -6.03 -19.93 -9.30
CA GLU A 113 -5.42 -19.79 -10.62
C GLU A 113 -4.64 -18.46 -10.75
N ILE A 114 -5.27 -17.35 -10.36
CA ILE A 114 -4.67 -16.02 -10.41
C ILE A 114 -3.50 -15.91 -9.44
N ALA A 115 -3.62 -16.44 -8.22
CA ALA A 115 -2.52 -16.48 -7.25
C ALA A 115 -1.30 -17.20 -7.82
N ARG A 116 -1.52 -18.33 -8.52
CA ARG A 116 -0.44 -19.06 -9.19
C ARG A 116 0.22 -18.22 -10.28
N GLN A 117 -0.56 -17.52 -11.11
CA GLN A 117 -0.05 -16.64 -12.17
C GLN A 117 0.82 -15.51 -11.60
N ILE A 118 0.33 -14.83 -10.56
CA ILE A 118 1.07 -13.76 -9.88
C ILE A 118 2.39 -14.29 -9.31
N ASN A 119 2.36 -15.44 -8.65
CA ASN A 119 3.56 -16.05 -8.07
C ASN A 119 4.59 -16.48 -9.13
N VAL A 120 4.16 -16.91 -10.32
CA VAL A 120 5.09 -17.18 -11.44
C VAL A 120 5.73 -15.88 -11.91
N GLU A 121 4.92 -14.87 -12.24
CA GLU A 121 5.45 -13.61 -12.78
C GLU A 121 6.32 -12.85 -11.77
N THR A 122 6.05 -12.99 -10.46
CA THR A 122 6.88 -12.38 -9.41
C THR A 122 8.24 -13.08 -9.28
N ALA A 123 8.35 -14.34 -9.71
CA ALA A 123 9.58 -15.13 -9.60
C ALA A 123 10.49 -15.04 -10.85
N ASP A 124 9.94 -14.59 -11.99
CA ASP A 124 10.64 -14.41 -13.27
C ASP A 124 11.52 -13.14 -13.27
#